data_AF-A0A946XIZ3-F1
#
_entry.id   AF-A0A946XIZ3-F1
#
_cell.length_a   1.000
_cell.length_b   1.000
_cell.length_c   1.000
_cell.angle_alpha   90.00
_cell.angle_beta   90.00
_cell.angle_gamma   90.00
#
_symmetry.space_group_name_H-M   'P 1'
#
loop_
_entity.id
_entity.type
_entity.pdbx_description
1 polymer ?
#
loop_
_entity_poly.entity_id
_entity_poly.type
_entity_poly.pdbx_seq_one_letter_code
_entity_poly.pdbx_strand_id
1 'polypeptide(L)' 'KIVVKAHKKYPNKPIVCCFMGGVFSYEGIAYLREHGIPNFNDPINAARAMRALVDRKEYLER' A
#
# COMPACT_ATOMS: atom_id res chain seq x y z
N LYS A 1 4.64 -12.10 -1.46
CA LYS A 1 5.87 -12.14 -0.62
C LYS A 1 6.89 -11.03 -0.90
N ILE A 2 7.19 -10.67 -2.16
CA ILE A 2 8.21 -9.65 -2.50
C ILE A 2 7.88 -8.26 -1.91
N VAL A 3 6.62 -7.82 -1.99
CA VAL A 3 6.17 -6.53 -1.45
C VAL A 3 6.47 -6.40 0.04
N VAL A 4 6.17 -7.41 0.84
CA VAL A 4 6.46 -7.43 2.28
C VAL A 4 7.96 -7.35 2.55
N LYS A 5 8.79 -8.03 1.76
CA LYS A 5 10.25 -7.92 1.88
C LYS A 5 10.72 -6.48 1.60
N ALA A 6 10.16 -5.83 0.58
CA ALA A 6 10.47 -4.43 0.27
C ALA A 6 10.03 -3.49 1.39
N HIS A 7 8.83 -3.69 1.96
CA HIS A 7 8.31 -2.89 3.07
C HIS A 7 9.24 -2.96 4.31
N LYS A 8 9.70 -4.17 4.66
CA LYS A 8 10.66 -4.35 5.77
C LYS A 8 12.04 -3.76 5.47
N LYS A 9 12.51 -3.85 4.23
CA LYS A 9 13.83 -3.33 3.82
C LYS A 9 13.86 -1.80 3.76
N TYR A 10 12.75 -1.15 3.41
CA TYR A 10 12.66 0.30 3.25
C TYR A 10 11.56 0.87 4.15
N PRO A 11 11.76 0.90 5.49
CA PRO A 11 10.69 1.27 6.44
C PRO A 11 10.16 2.69 6.25
N ASN A 12 10.99 3.61 5.73
CA ASN A 12 10.61 5.00 5.47
C ASN A 12 10.02 5.24 4.07
N LYS A 13 9.94 4.19 3.23
CA LYS A 13 9.35 4.30 1.89
C LYS A 13 7.92 3.74 1.95
N PRO A 14 6.88 4.58 1.83
CA PRO A 14 5.50 4.09 1.83
C PRO A 14 5.25 3.18 0.63
N ILE A 15 4.46 2.11 0.83
CA ILE A 15 4.05 1.17 -0.20
C ILE A 15 2.53 1.02 -0.13
N VAL A 16 1.87 1.19 -1.27
CA VAL A 16 0.43 0.94 -1.46
C VAL A 16 0.28 -0.07 -2.59
N CYS A 17 -0.60 -1.06 -2.41
CA CYS A 17 -0.92 -2.07 -3.42
C CYS A 17 -2.30 -1.84 -4.05
N CYS A 18 -2.48 -2.35 -5.28
CA CYS A 18 -3.74 -2.32 -6.00
C CYS A 18 -4.02 -3.68 -6.66
N PHE A 19 -4.58 -4.62 -5.90
CA PHE A 19 -4.97 -5.94 -6.41
C PHE A 19 -6.46 -5.94 -6.73
N MET A 20 -6.79 -6.11 -8.01
CA MET A 20 -8.17 -6.05 -8.54
C MET A 20 -8.72 -7.42 -8.97
N GLY A 21 -8.00 -8.52 -8.71
CA GLY A 21 -8.38 -9.86 -9.18
C GLY A 21 -9.49 -10.53 -8.37
N GLY A 22 -10.17 -9.81 -7.47
CA GLY A 22 -11.26 -10.33 -6.64
C GLY A 22 -10.83 -11.57 -5.85
N VAL A 23 -11.58 -12.67 -5.98
CA VAL A 23 -11.33 -13.94 -5.29
C VAL A 23 -9.92 -14.49 -5.54
N PHE A 24 -9.37 -14.30 -6.74
CA PHE A 24 -8.03 -14.78 -7.10
C PHE A 24 -6.91 -14.03 -6.38
N SER A 25 -7.19 -12.83 -5.87
CA SER A 25 -6.23 -12.02 -5.13
C SER A 25 -6.41 -12.10 -3.62
N TYR A 26 -7.42 -12.83 -3.12
CA TYR A 26 -7.81 -12.80 -1.71
C TYR A 26 -6.67 -13.20 -0.76
N GLU A 27 -5.99 -14.31 -1.03
CA GLU A 27 -4.85 -14.74 -0.21
C GLU A 27 -3.71 -13.71 -0.21
N GLY A 28 -3.45 -13.10 -1.35
CA GLY A 28 -2.47 -12.03 -1.48
C GLY A 28 -2.85 -10.80 -0.66
N ILE A 29 -4.12 -10.40 -0.68
CA ILE A 29 -4.66 -9.27 0.08
C ILE A 29 -4.62 -9.56 1.57
N ALA A 30 -5.00 -10.75 2.00
CA ALA A 30 -4.91 -11.18 3.39
C ALA A 30 -3.46 -11.12 3.90
N TYR A 31 -2.53 -11.68 3.12
CA TYR A 31 -1.11 -11.64 3.44
C TYR A 31 -0.54 -10.22 3.54
N LEU A 32 -0.97 -9.30 2.67
CA LEU A 32 -0.58 -7.88 2.75
C LEU A 32 -1.15 -7.21 4.02
N ARG A 33 -2.42 -7.47 4.35
CA ARG A 33 -3.11 -6.93 5.52
C ARG A 33 -2.44 -7.36 6.83
N GLU A 34 -2.10 -8.64 6.97
CA GLU A 34 -1.37 -9.18 8.12
C GLU A 34 -0.02 -8.48 8.36
N HIS A 35 0.58 -7.93 7.30
CA HIS A 35 1.86 -7.22 7.36
C HIS A 35 1.71 -5.68 7.35
N GLY A 36 0.50 -5.16 7.55
CA GLY A 36 0.24 -3.72 7.64
C GLY A 36 0.37 -2.96 6.30
N ILE A 37 0.31 -3.66 5.17
CA ILE A 37 0.45 -3.05 3.84
C ILE A 37 -0.96 -2.81 3.25
N PRO A 38 -1.34 -1.55 2.99
CA PRO A 38 -2.66 -1.25 2.45
C PRO A 38 -2.79 -1.73 1.01
N ASN A 39 -3.92 -2.35 0.69
CA ASN A 39 -4.29 -2.75 -0.66
C ASN A 39 -5.68 -2.21 -1.01
N PHE A 40 -5.82 -1.67 -2.22
CA PHE A 40 -7.08 -1.23 -2.80
C PHE A 40 -7.46 -2.10 -4.00
N ASN A 41 -8.74 -2.16 -4.33
CA ASN A 41 -9.25 -2.89 -5.51
C ASN A 41 -9.55 -1.95 -6.69
N ASP A 42 -9.23 -0.67 -6.56
CA ASP A 42 -9.43 0.37 -7.55
C ASP A 42 -8.17 1.27 -7.62
N PRO A 43 -7.64 1.56 -8.82
CA PRO A 43 -6.41 2.34 -8.96
C PRO A 43 -6.56 3.79 -8.52
N ILE A 44 -7.75 4.40 -8.66
CA ILE A 44 -8.00 5.78 -8.26
C ILE A 44 -7.90 5.90 -6.73
N ASN A 45 -8.48 4.95 -6.00
CA ASN A 45 -8.38 4.89 -4.55
C ASN A 45 -6.93 4.65 -4.08
N ALA A 46 -6.19 3.77 -4.76
CA ALA A 46 -4.75 3.57 -4.46
C ALA A 46 -3.94 4.86 -4.67
N ALA A 47 -4.18 5.58 -5.78
CA ALA A 47 -3.52 6.84 -6.08
C ALA A 47 -3.88 7.93 -5.06
N ARG A 48 -5.16 8.04 -4.67
CA ARG A 48 -5.61 8.97 -3.61
C ARG A 48 -4.95 8.67 -2.26
N ALA A 49 -4.83 7.40 -1.89
CA ALA A 49 -4.13 7.01 -0.66
C ALA A 49 -2.65 7.40 -0.70
N MET A 50 -1.97 7.17 -1.83
CA MET A 50 -0.58 7.60 -2.01
C MET A 50 -0.45 9.13 -1.94
N ARG A 51 -1.36 9.86 -2.59
CA ARG A 51 -1.39 11.33 -2.55
C ARG A 51 -1.52 11.87 -1.12
N ALA A 52 -2.41 11.30 -0.31
CA ALA A 52 -2.58 11.68 1.08
C ALA A 52 -1.31 11.48 1.92
N LEU A 53 -0.50 10.44 1.62
CA LEU A 53 0.79 10.22 2.28
C LEU A 53 1.82 11.31 1.91
N VAL A 54 1.83 11.72 0.65
CA VAL A 54 2.69 12.83 0.16
C VAL A 54 2.26 14.15 0.78
N ASP A 55 0.97 14.49 0.72
CA ASP A 55 0.45 15.75 1.28
C ASP A 55 0.73 15.85 2.79
N ARG A 56 0.59 14.73 3.53
CA ARG A 56 0.94 14.69 4.96
C ARG A 56 2.43 14.95 5.19
N LYS A 57 3.30 14.38 4.36
CA LYS A 57 4.74 14.60 4.47
C LYS A 57 5.07 16.08 4.25
N GLU A 58 4.55 16.67 3.18
CA GLU A 58 4.71 18.09 2.89
C GLU A 58 4.18 18.97 4.02
N TYR A 59 3.02 18.63 4.60
CA TYR A 59 2.45 19.36 5.75
C TYR A 59 3.35 19.34 6.99
N LEU A 60 4.02 18.21 7.26
CA LEU A 60 4.92 18.08 8.41
C LEU A 60 6.30 18.70 8.20
N GLU A 61 6.69 18.94 6.94
CA GLU A 61 7.95 19.61 6.56
C GLU A 61 7.80 21.13 6.46
N ARG A 62 6.56 21.64 6.48
CA ARG A 62 6.24 23.07 6.58
C ARG A 62 6.43 23.59 8.00
#